data_AF-A0A7Y4WW63-F1
#
_entry.id   AF-A0A7Y4WW63-F1
#
_cell.length_a   1.000
_cell.length_b   1.000
_cell.length_c   1.000
_cell.angle_alpha   90.00
_cell.angle_beta   90.00
_cell.angle_gamma   90.00
#
_symmetry.space_group_name_H-M   'P 1'
#
loop_
_entity.id
_entity.type
_entity.pdbx_description
1 polymer ?
#
loop_
_entity_poly.entity_id
_entity_poly.type
_entity_poly.pdbx_seq_one_letter_code
_entity_poly.pdbx_strand_id
1 'polypeptide(L)'
;MTSVTEFTSAAVSDRGLNESRPQNEDSFIELPQHGLFAVADGVGGAQAGEVASQMAVEILGEAFIHMGDADPEDTMRIALDRANEAIYQMSRDLPQLSSMATTIVAVHVAGDIATIAHVGDSRVYRVDPNGRLFRETDDHSVVEEEVRAGRMTPEQALNHPSRNVISRALGAEDTVEADIKCVLVHPATKFLLCSDGITRHIADSEIEALLNSDFGPEDICARMKDICFSRGAEDNLTAVIVHFPGERPATAAPDEDESEEITLAGIRDVEPLDDDSEDTVEFSTADIASEGAIPDVLDLGSDAIDEPKLAAAAANDDEAYLLEMPVAADRVGIDPAAGQPIVEEPTADPVPVPTSYNYEPETETRSAASGILSTLGLLMAGTLIGAAIIYAIGASYLKSNPPVADVPVIAIQQSDNVPLTAFEKTRRLVDEDPIKYLNARAATPENADEFFWLGRALLLTGKTVEAKRQFEEAKKRLPAFDDLSTARTMSNEIAMAIAIIDDDQAKNDFARQIAAANNANGNANSGSNAAVPLR
;
A
#
# COMPACT_ATOMS: atom_id res chain seq x y z
N MET A 1 14.42 0.44 -30.27
CA MET A 1 15.78 0.55 -29.70
C MET A 1 15.95 1.95 -29.15
N THR A 2 15.24 2.22 -28.06
CA THR A 2 15.46 3.39 -27.22
C THR A 2 16.82 3.21 -26.55
N SER A 3 17.62 4.27 -26.44
CA SER A 3 18.86 4.20 -25.66
C SER A 3 18.46 3.96 -24.22
N VAL A 4 18.70 2.77 -23.69
CA VAL A 4 18.69 2.56 -22.25
C VAL A 4 19.81 3.44 -21.72
N THR A 5 19.46 4.48 -20.97
CA THR A 5 20.44 5.23 -20.20
C THR A 5 21.09 4.21 -19.27
N GLU A 6 22.41 3.98 -19.39
CA GLU A 6 23.09 3.09 -18.46
C GLU A 6 22.84 3.61 -17.04
N PHE A 7 22.50 2.74 -16.10
CA PHE A 7 22.42 3.04 -14.68
C PHE A 7 22.75 1.78 -13.89
N THR A 8 23.21 1.95 -12.66
CA THR A 8 23.32 0.87 -11.68
C THR A 8 22.32 1.10 -10.57
N SER A 9 21.85 0.03 -9.95
CA SER A 9 20.97 0.11 -8.79
C SER A 9 21.37 -0.93 -7.75
N ALA A 10 20.99 -0.66 -6.51
CA ALA A 10 21.04 -1.65 -5.44
C ALA A 10 19.97 -1.33 -4.40
N ALA A 11 19.41 -2.38 -3.81
CA ALA A 11 18.50 -2.27 -2.68
C ALA A 11 19.08 -2.84 -1.39
N VAL A 12 18.54 -2.36 -0.28
CA VAL A 12 18.62 -3.01 1.04
C VAL A 12 17.23 -2.99 1.66
N SER A 13 16.84 -4.10 2.29
CA SER A 13 15.66 -4.18 3.12
C SER A 13 15.99 -5.03 4.35
N ASP A 14 15.56 -4.61 5.53
CA ASP A 14 15.72 -5.35 6.78
C ASP A 14 14.54 -5.09 7.71
N ARG A 15 14.22 -6.09 8.53
CA ARG A 15 13.21 -6.02 9.59
C ARG A 15 13.55 -4.96 10.65
N GLY A 16 14.83 -4.64 10.82
CA GLY A 16 15.32 -3.81 11.92
C GLY A 16 15.43 -4.60 13.23
N LEU A 17 15.51 -3.89 14.35
CA LEU A 17 15.76 -4.48 15.67
C LEU A 17 14.50 -4.55 16.56
N ASN A 18 13.50 -3.71 16.33
CA ASN A 18 12.29 -3.62 17.17
C ASN A 18 11.56 -4.98 17.33
N GLU A 19 11.37 -5.44 18.56
CA GLU A 19 10.67 -6.70 18.87
C GLU A 19 9.15 -6.62 18.59
N SER A 20 8.56 -5.42 18.63
CA SER A 20 7.15 -5.18 18.28
C SER A 20 6.86 -5.28 16.79
N ARG A 21 7.90 -5.26 15.93
CA ARG A 21 7.83 -5.52 14.48
C ARG A 21 8.43 -6.91 14.19
N PRO A 22 7.75 -8.03 14.49
CA PRO A 22 8.34 -9.37 14.39
C PRO A 22 8.65 -9.80 12.95
N GLN A 23 8.20 -9.06 11.95
CA GLN A 23 8.34 -9.34 10.52
C GLN A 23 8.70 -8.06 9.77
N ASN A 24 9.21 -8.23 8.55
CA ASN A 24 9.44 -7.13 7.64
C ASN A 24 8.18 -6.98 6.79
N GLU A 25 7.48 -5.86 6.95
CA GLU A 25 6.26 -5.51 6.22
C GLU A 25 6.58 -4.61 5.01
N ASP A 26 7.82 -4.14 4.87
CA ASP A 26 8.30 -3.48 3.64
C ASP A 26 8.46 -4.47 2.48
N SER A 27 8.14 -4.00 1.27
CA SER A 27 8.48 -4.65 0.00
C SER A 27 9.16 -3.66 -0.95
N PHE A 28 9.98 -4.18 -1.87
CA PHE A 28 10.58 -3.38 -2.94
C PHE A 28 10.69 -4.18 -4.24
N ILE A 29 10.84 -3.47 -5.35
CA ILE A 29 11.22 -4.07 -6.64
C ILE A 29 12.34 -3.28 -7.30
N GLU A 30 13.26 -4.03 -7.90
CA GLU A 30 14.24 -3.52 -8.87
C GLU A 30 14.01 -4.23 -10.19
N LEU A 31 13.53 -3.51 -11.20
CA LEU A 31 13.40 -4.00 -12.57
C LEU A 31 14.23 -3.14 -13.55
N PRO A 32 15.58 -3.15 -13.47
CA PRO A 32 16.46 -2.35 -14.33
C PRO A 32 16.16 -2.46 -15.83
N GLN A 33 15.85 -3.67 -16.30
CA GLN A 33 15.50 -3.95 -17.69
C GLN A 33 14.15 -3.36 -18.17
N HIS A 34 13.33 -2.88 -17.24
CA HIS A 34 12.10 -2.10 -17.48
C HIS A 34 12.19 -0.66 -16.93
N GLY A 35 13.36 -0.24 -16.43
CA GLY A 35 13.57 1.10 -15.85
C GLY A 35 12.76 1.39 -14.59
N LEU A 36 12.10 0.40 -13.97
CA LEU A 36 11.19 0.59 -12.83
C LEU A 36 11.85 0.20 -11.51
N PHE A 37 11.65 1.04 -10.50
CA PHE A 37 12.02 0.85 -9.11
C PHE A 37 10.86 1.26 -8.21
N ALA A 38 10.61 0.53 -7.13
CA ALA A 38 9.61 0.92 -6.13
C ALA A 38 9.94 0.40 -4.73
N VAL A 39 9.44 1.10 -3.71
CA VAL A 39 9.43 0.71 -2.29
C VAL A 39 8.00 0.92 -1.77
N ALA A 40 7.50 -0.02 -0.97
CA ALA A 40 6.20 0.02 -0.32
C ALA A 40 6.35 -0.39 1.14
N ASP A 41 5.88 0.45 2.06
CA ASP A 41 5.88 0.22 3.51
C ASP A 41 4.51 -0.34 3.91
N GLY A 42 4.49 -1.55 4.47
CA GLY A 42 3.27 -2.29 4.78
C GLY A 42 2.73 -1.93 6.16
N VAL A 43 1.48 -1.47 6.23
CA VAL A 43 0.83 -1.14 7.50
C VAL A 43 -0.39 -2.04 7.73
N GLY A 44 -0.45 -2.67 8.91
CA GLY A 44 -1.59 -3.49 9.28
C GLY A 44 -1.40 -4.25 10.59
N GLY A 45 -2.43 -5.01 10.98
CA GLY A 45 -2.30 -6.01 12.03
C GLY A 45 -1.57 -7.27 11.52
N ALA A 46 -1.60 -8.33 12.33
CA ALA A 46 -0.97 -9.65 12.06
C ALA A 46 -0.78 -10.05 10.58
N GLN A 47 0.45 -9.88 10.05
CA GLN A 47 0.88 -10.21 8.67
C GLN A 47 0.16 -9.45 7.54
N ALA A 48 -0.66 -8.45 7.86
CA ALA A 48 -1.43 -7.71 6.85
C ALA A 48 -0.55 -6.74 6.06
N GLY A 49 0.44 -6.09 6.67
CA GLY A 49 1.34 -5.15 5.99
C GLY A 49 2.19 -5.82 4.91
N GLU A 50 2.84 -6.96 5.23
CA GLU A 50 3.65 -7.78 4.30
C GLU A 50 2.87 -8.15 3.02
N VAL A 51 1.60 -8.56 3.16
CA VAL A 51 0.74 -8.92 2.02
C VAL A 51 0.40 -7.68 1.19
N ALA A 52 0.07 -6.57 1.83
CA ALA A 52 -0.31 -5.32 1.16
C ALA A 52 0.86 -4.76 0.32
N SER A 53 2.04 -4.62 0.92
CA SER A 53 3.22 -4.06 0.26
C SER A 53 3.69 -4.94 -0.89
N GLN A 54 3.69 -6.26 -0.71
CA GLN A 54 4.04 -7.21 -1.77
C GLN A 54 3.06 -7.12 -2.95
N MET A 55 1.75 -7.10 -2.68
CA MET A 55 0.74 -6.94 -3.74
C MET A 55 0.92 -5.65 -4.52
N ALA A 56 1.20 -4.53 -3.84
CA ALA A 56 1.38 -3.24 -4.50
C ALA A 56 2.58 -3.23 -5.47
N VAL A 57 3.74 -3.74 -5.04
CA VAL A 57 4.93 -3.78 -5.90
C VAL A 57 4.83 -4.83 -7.01
N GLU A 58 4.17 -5.97 -6.78
CA GLU A 58 3.96 -6.99 -7.82
C GLU A 58 3.01 -6.50 -8.92
N ILE A 59 1.89 -5.87 -8.56
CA ILE A 59 0.92 -5.32 -9.54
C ILE A 59 1.56 -4.20 -10.37
N LEU A 60 2.37 -3.34 -9.75
CA LEU A 60 3.13 -2.31 -10.44
C LEU A 60 4.20 -2.89 -11.37
N GLY A 61 4.95 -3.90 -10.90
CA GLY A 61 5.96 -4.61 -11.69
C GLY A 61 5.37 -5.25 -12.95
N GLU A 62 4.30 -6.03 -12.82
CA GLU A 62 3.62 -6.68 -13.95
C GLU A 62 3.06 -5.64 -14.96
N ALA A 63 2.59 -4.48 -14.49
CA ALA A 63 2.13 -3.41 -15.37
C ALA A 63 3.26 -2.85 -16.24
N PHE A 64 4.46 -2.62 -15.68
CA PHE A 64 5.62 -2.12 -16.44
C PHE A 64 6.31 -3.18 -17.29
N ILE A 65 6.29 -4.45 -16.87
CA ILE A 65 6.71 -5.59 -17.70
C ILE A 65 5.88 -5.67 -19.00
N HIS A 66 4.60 -5.28 -18.93
CA HIS A 66 3.65 -5.35 -20.04
C HIS A 66 3.24 -3.99 -20.65
N MET A 67 3.89 -2.88 -20.26
CA MET A 67 3.56 -1.52 -20.71
C MET A 67 3.62 -1.33 -22.24
N GLY A 68 4.65 -1.90 -22.89
CA GLY A 68 4.88 -1.70 -24.32
C GLY A 68 5.16 -0.23 -24.66
N ASP A 69 4.41 0.34 -25.60
CA ASP A 69 4.48 1.74 -26.00
C ASP A 69 3.46 2.65 -25.24
N ALA A 70 2.87 2.18 -24.14
CA ALA A 70 1.95 2.97 -23.34
C ALA A 70 2.66 4.12 -22.58
N ASP A 71 1.91 5.15 -22.21
CA ASP A 71 2.46 6.27 -21.45
C ASP A 71 2.78 5.86 -19.99
N PRO A 72 3.98 6.18 -19.46
CA PRO A 72 4.36 5.81 -18.10
C PRO A 72 3.51 6.44 -16.99
N GLU A 73 2.97 7.65 -17.16
CA GLU A 73 2.11 8.30 -16.16
C GLU A 73 0.76 7.61 -16.09
N ASP A 74 0.13 7.33 -17.25
CA ASP A 74 -1.09 6.54 -17.32
C ASP A 74 -0.87 5.11 -16.78
N THR A 75 0.29 4.51 -17.07
CA THR A 75 0.65 3.16 -16.59
C THR A 75 0.83 3.12 -15.08
N MET A 76 1.54 4.09 -14.48
CA MET A 76 1.60 4.27 -13.02
C MET A 76 0.19 4.38 -12.42
N ARG A 77 -0.63 5.30 -12.95
CA ARG A 77 -1.97 5.59 -12.43
C ARG A 77 -2.87 4.35 -12.43
N ILE A 78 -2.96 3.68 -13.58
CA ILE A 78 -3.77 2.46 -13.74
C ILE A 78 -3.25 1.30 -12.87
N ALA A 79 -1.93 1.19 -12.68
CA ALA A 79 -1.35 0.16 -11.82
C ALA A 79 -1.64 0.40 -10.34
N LEU A 80 -1.53 1.66 -9.88
CA LEU A 80 -1.81 2.04 -8.49
C LEU A 80 -3.30 1.96 -8.16
N ASP A 81 -4.19 2.37 -9.07
CA ASP A 81 -5.64 2.18 -8.93
C ASP A 81 -6.00 0.70 -8.78
N ARG A 82 -5.36 -0.19 -9.57
CA ARG A 82 -5.54 -1.65 -9.49
C ARG A 82 -4.96 -2.25 -8.21
N ALA A 83 -3.82 -1.75 -7.75
CA ALA A 83 -3.24 -2.16 -6.48
C ALA A 83 -4.17 -1.79 -5.32
N ASN A 84 -4.68 -0.56 -5.30
CA ASN A 84 -5.65 -0.12 -4.31
C ASN A 84 -6.88 -1.01 -4.26
N GLU A 85 -7.55 -1.22 -5.42
CA GLU A 85 -8.74 -2.08 -5.52
C GLU A 85 -8.44 -3.52 -5.07
N ALA A 86 -7.32 -4.12 -5.48
CA ALA A 86 -6.97 -5.49 -5.11
C ALA A 86 -6.74 -5.64 -3.59
N ILE A 87 -6.01 -4.70 -2.98
CA ILE A 87 -5.71 -4.69 -1.55
C ILE A 87 -6.99 -4.40 -0.74
N TYR A 88 -7.80 -3.43 -1.17
CA TYR A 88 -9.07 -3.08 -0.53
C TYR A 88 -10.11 -4.21 -0.58
N GLN A 89 -10.27 -4.90 -1.72
CA GLN A 89 -11.19 -6.05 -1.77
C GLN A 89 -10.69 -7.20 -0.89
N MET A 90 -9.38 -7.49 -0.88
CA MET A 90 -8.83 -8.58 -0.07
C MET A 90 -8.92 -8.28 1.44
N SER A 91 -8.74 -7.02 1.88
CA SER A 91 -8.93 -6.65 3.29
C SER A 91 -10.38 -6.81 3.74
N ARG A 92 -11.35 -6.61 2.83
CA ARG A 92 -12.77 -6.83 3.08
C ARG A 92 -13.20 -8.30 3.06
N ASP A 93 -12.64 -9.11 2.16
CA ASP A 93 -13.00 -10.53 2.02
C ASP A 93 -12.37 -11.42 3.10
N LEU A 94 -11.20 -11.04 3.63
CA LEU A 94 -10.44 -11.82 4.61
C LEU A 94 -10.37 -11.10 5.96
N PRO A 95 -11.17 -11.49 6.98
CA PRO A 95 -11.22 -10.81 8.27
C PRO A 95 -9.87 -10.65 8.98
N GLN A 96 -8.94 -11.60 8.77
CA GLN A 96 -7.58 -11.54 9.31
C GLN A 96 -6.67 -10.48 8.65
N LEU A 97 -7.06 -9.93 7.50
CA LEU A 97 -6.37 -8.84 6.79
C LEU A 97 -7.18 -7.52 6.80
N SER A 98 -8.16 -7.39 7.70
CA SER A 98 -9.15 -6.30 7.71
C SER A 98 -8.61 -4.88 7.98
N SER A 99 -7.31 -4.73 8.22
CA SER A 99 -6.61 -3.45 8.32
C SER A 99 -5.36 -3.37 7.42
N MET A 100 -5.25 -4.23 6.40
CA MET A 100 -4.13 -4.16 5.45
C MET A 100 -4.20 -2.89 4.62
N ALA A 101 -3.11 -2.14 4.62
CA ALA A 101 -2.84 -1.08 3.67
C ALA A 101 -1.32 -0.96 3.46
N THR A 102 -0.88 -0.16 2.49
CA THR A 102 0.55 0.08 2.27
C THR A 102 0.80 1.44 1.65
N THR A 103 1.95 2.04 1.94
CA THR A 103 2.47 3.15 1.14
C THR A 103 3.00 2.61 -0.19
N ILE A 104 3.31 3.50 -1.13
CA ILE A 104 4.22 3.19 -2.22
C ILE A 104 4.94 4.44 -2.69
N VAL A 105 6.20 4.29 -3.05
CA VAL A 105 6.96 5.21 -3.90
C VAL A 105 7.50 4.44 -5.09
N ALA A 106 7.43 5.03 -6.27
CA ALA A 106 7.93 4.42 -7.49
C ALA A 106 8.63 5.43 -8.40
N VAL A 107 9.67 4.98 -9.09
CA VAL A 107 10.40 5.73 -10.11
C VAL A 107 10.54 4.83 -11.34
N HIS A 108 9.98 5.27 -12.47
CA HIS A 108 10.21 4.65 -13.77
C HIS A 108 11.05 5.61 -14.65
N VAL A 109 12.10 5.10 -15.29
CA VAL A 109 13.01 5.91 -16.12
C VAL A 109 13.01 5.44 -17.57
N ALA A 110 12.67 6.35 -18.47
CA ALA A 110 12.73 6.16 -19.92
C ALA A 110 13.54 7.29 -20.57
N GLY A 111 14.75 6.97 -21.02
CA GLY A 111 15.67 7.96 -21.59
C GLY A 111 16.14 8.98 -20.54
N ASP A 112 15.85 10.25 -20.78
CA ASP A 112 16.18 11.40 -19.92
C ASP A 112 15.00 11.87 -19.06
N ILE A 113 13.94 11.07 -18.92
CA ILE A 113 12.76 11.37 -18.10
C ILE A 113 12.56 10.29 -17.04
N ALA A 114 12.36 10.71 -15.79
CA ALA A 114 11.90 9.88 -14.70
C ALA A 114 10.46 10.27 -14.31
N THR A 115 9.54 9.30 -14.37
CA THR A 115 8.18 9.40 -13.84
C THR A 115 8.19 8.89 -12.41
N ILE A 116 7.81 9.77 -11.47
CA ILE A 116 7.76 9.50 -10.03
C ILE A 116 6.29 9.43 -9.60
N ALA A 117 5.90 8.40 -8.88
CA ALA A 117 4.57 8.25 -8.30
C ALA A 117 4.67 7.95 -6.79
N HIS A 118 3.75 8.48 -5.99
CA HIS A 118 3.67 8.11 -4.57
C HIS A 118 2.27 8.15 -3.95
N VAL A 119 2.11 7.34 -2.91
CA VAL A 119 1.01 7.33 -1.95
C VAL A 119 1.58 6.99 -0.57
N GLY A 120 1.46 7.89 0.41
CA GLY A 120 1.93 7.65 1.79
C GLY A 120 3.11 8.56 2.17
N ASP A 121 3.87 8.16 3.17
CA ASP A 121 5.01 8.89 3.75
C ASP A 121 6.38 8.23 3.47
N SER A 122 6.41 7.10 2.75
CA SER A 122 7.62 6.69 2.02
C SER A 122 8.04 7.76 1.02
N ARG A 123 9.36 7.89 0.78
CA ARG A 123 9.92 9.05 0.07
C ARG A 123 10.77 8.71 -1.13
N VAL A 124 10.80 9.64 -2.08
CA VAL A 124 11.81 9.69 -3.16
C VAL A 124 12.66 10.94 -2.96
N TYR A 125 13.97 10.76 -2.99
CA TYR A 125 14.96 11.83 -3.07
C TYR A 125 15.73 11.74 -4.38
N ARG A 126 16.13 12.88 -4.93
CA ARG A 126 16.98 12.99 -6.12
C ARG A 126 18.13 13.95 -5.83
N VAL A 127 19.37 13.52 -6.10
CA VAL A 127 20.55 14.40 -6.16
C VAL A 127 20.82 14.75 -7.61
N ASP A 128 20.94 16.05 -7.91
CA ASP A 128 21.27 16.55 -9.24
C ASP A 128 22.79 16.49 -9.53
N PRO A 129 23.23 16.75 -10.78
CA PRO A 129 24.65 16.78 -11.12
C PRO A 129 25.45 17.88 -10.41
N ASN A 130 24.82 18.85 -9.76
CA ASN A 130 25.52 19.87 -8.96
C ASN A 130 25.69 19.41 -7.49
N GLY A 131 25.14 18.26 -7.13
CA GLY A 131 25.17 17.70 -5.78
C GLY A 131 24.03 18.16 -4.87
N ARG A 132 23.00 18.81 -5.41
CA ARG A 132 21.88 19.33 -4.62
C ARG A 132 20.83 18.24 -4.40
N LEU A 133 20.43 18.01 -3.15
CA LEU A 133 19.31 17.16 -2.80
C LEU A 133 17.96 17.84 -3.11
N PHE A 134 17.05 17.06 -3.66
CA PHE A 134 15.63 17.38 -3.83
C PHE A 134 14.80 16.26 -3.22
N ARG A 135 13.93 16.56 -2.25
CA ARG A 135 12.84 15.66 -1.87
C ARG A 135 11.77 15.76 -2.96
N GLU A 136 11.47 14.63 -3.60
CA GLU A 136 10.54 14.58 -4.74
C GLU A 136 9.11 14.21 -4.34
N THR A 137 8.89 13.82 -3.11
CA THR A 137 7.58 13.47 -2.53
C THR A 137 7.23 14.39 -1.36
N ASP A 138 5.94 14.51 -1.04
CA ASP A 138 5.43 15.29 0.08
C ASP A 138 4.47 14.42 0.90
N ASP A 139 4.98 13.89 2.01
CA ASP A 139 4.34 12.85 2.83
C ASP A 139 2.82 13.02 2.98
N HIS A 140 2.07 11.98 2.65
CA HIS A 140 0.63 11.90 2.94
C HIS A 140 0.42 11.53 4.41
N SER A 141 0.73 12.48 5.29
CA SER A 141 0.42 12.42 6.72
C SER A 141 -0.65 13.44 7.09
N VAL A 142 -1.40 13.15 8.15
CA VAL A 142 -2.44 14.05 8.69
C VAL A 142 -1.86 15.43 9.02
N VAL A 143 -0.61 15.51 9.50
CA VAL A 143 0.01 16.81 9.85
C VAL A 143 0.41 17.61 8.62
N GLU A 144 0.93 16.97 7.59
CA GLU A 144 1.25 17.64 6.32
C GLU A 144 -0.02 18.09 5.59
N GLU A 145 -1.13 17.37 5.70
CA GLU A 145 -2.43 17.82 5.20
C GLU A 145 -2.98 19.04 5.97
N GLU A 146 -2.83 19.09 7.30
CA GLU A 146 -3.17 20.27 8.10
C GLU A 146 -2.28 21.49 7.76
N VAL A 147 -0.99 21.27 7.46
CA VAL A 147 -0.07 22.33 6.98
C VAL A 147 -0.47 22.80 5.58
N ARG A 148 -0.71 21.88 4.64
CA ARG A 148 -1.16 22.15 3.26
C ARG A 148 -2.49 22.90 3.23
N ALA A 149 -3.38 22.63 4.18
CA ALA A 149 -4.64 23.34 4.35
C ALA A 149 -4.53 24.68 5.11
N GLY A 150 -3.32 25.08 5.53
CA GLY A 150 -3.07 26.33 6.26
C GLY A 150 -3.61 26.36 7.70
N ARG A 151 -3.89 25.20 8.29
CA ARG A 151 -4.40 25.04 9.67
C ARG A 151 -3.27 24.82 10.68
N MET A 152 -2.10 24.38 10.22
CA MET A 152 -0.89 24.14 11.02
C MET A 152 0.34 24.78 10.33
N THR A 153 1.40 25.11 11.08
CA THR A 153 2.69 25.53 10.48
C THR A 153 3.67 24.35 10.41
N PRO A 154 4.68 24.35 9.50
CA PRO A 154 5.64 23.26 9.39
C PRO A 154 6.38 22.96 10.71
N GLU A 155 6.69 24.00 11.49
CA GLU A 155 7.37 23.85 12.79
C GLU A 155 6.48 23.17 13.85
N GLN A 156 5.15 23.35 13.73
CA GLN A 156 4.18 22.66 14.58
C GLN A 156 4.03 21.19 14.16
N ALA A 157 3.98 20.90 12.86
CA ALA A 157 3.87 19.54 12.33
C ALA A 157 5.05 18.65 12.74
N LEU A 158 6.27 19.18 12.65
CA LEU A 158 7.51 18.46 13.03
C LEU A 158 7.48 17.91 14.46
N ASN A 159 6.84 18.65 15.38
CA ASN A 159 6.77 18.34 16.80
C ASN A 159 5.41 17.71 17.21
N HIS A 160 4.53 17.44 16.25
CA HIS A 160 3.17 16.98 16.55
C HIS A 160 3.15 15.49 16.95
N PRO A 161 2.35 15.08 17.96
CA PRO A 161 2.24 13.67 18.37
C PRO A 161 1.79 12.74 17.23
N SER A 162 0.91 13.22 16.36
CA SER A 162 0.34 12.46 15.23
C SER A 162 1.14 12.61 13.93
N ARG A 163 2.41 13.05 13.97
CA ARG A 163 3.19 13.31 12.74
C ARG A 163 3.42 12.07 11.86
N ASN A 164 3.41 10.88 12.46
CA ASN A 164 3.53 9.58 11.77
C ASN A 164 2.17 8.97 11.41
N VAL A 165 1.06 9.73 11.47
CA VAL A 165 -0.26 9.20 11.09
C VAL A 165 -0.46 9.45 9.61
N ILE A 166 -0.32 8.38 8.83
CA ILE A 166 -0.57 8.36 7.39
C ILE A 166 -2.03 8.75 7.12
N SER A 167 -2.25 9.71 6.21
CA SER A 167 -3.58 10.14 5.74
C SER A 167 -4.03 9.41 4.47
N ARG A 168 -3.09 8.88 3.67
CA ARG A 168 -3.38 8.17 2.41
C ARG A 168 -2.48 6.96 2.22
N ALA A 169 -3.07 5.78 2.07
CA ALA A 169 -2.38 4.52 1.79
C ALA A 169 -3.21 3.68 0.80
N LEU A 170 -2.54 2.82 0.02
CA LEU A 170 -3.21 1.85 -0.85
C LEU A 170 -3.97 0.83 -0.01
N GLY A 171 -5.23 0.56 -0.36
CA GLY A 171 -6.08 -0.43 0.29
C GLY A 171 -6.82 0.06 1.54
N ALA A 172 -6.55 1.28 2.00
CA ALA A 172 -7.23 1.88 3.16
C ALA A 172 -8.66 2.34 2.82
N GLU A 173 -8.88 2.83 1.60
CA GLU A 173 -10.18 3.25 1.05
C GLU A 173 -10.45 2.58 -0.31
N ASP A 174 -11.69 2.65 -0.79
CA ASP A 174 -12.10 2.04 -2.08
C ASP A 174 -11.48 2.73 -3.30
N THR A 175 -11.00 3.95 -3.13
CA THR A 175 -10.33 4.75 -4.13
C THR A 175 -9.11 5.44 -3.52
N VAL A 176 -8.14 5.80 -4.36
CA VAL A 176 -6.93 6.51 -3.92
C VAL A 176 -6.53 7.53 -4.97
N GLU A 177 -6.00 8.67 -4.54
CA GLU A 177 -5.35 9.64 -5.43
C GLU A 177 -3.84 9.44 -5.35
N ALA A 178 -3.22 9.01 -6.46
CA ALA A 178 -1.77 8.89 -6.55
C ALA A 178 -1.16 10.21 -7.06
N ASP A 179 -0.19 10.73 -6.32
CA ASP A 179 0.56 11.93 -6.68
C ASP A 179 1.70 11.54 -7.64
N ILE A 180 1.55 11.89 -8.92
CA ILE A 180 2.47 11.52 -10.00
C ILE A 180 3.05 12.77 -10.66
N LYS A 181 4.36 12.75 -10.96
CA LYS A 181 5.06 13.84 -11.67
C LYS A 181 6.24 13.32 -12.49
N CYS A 182 6.71 14.13 -13.43
CA CYS A 182 7.88 13.82 -14.26
C CYS A 182 9.02 14.81 -14.00
N VAL A 183 10.25 14.29 -13.90
CA VAL A 183 11.49 15.07 -13.74
C VAL A 183 12.51 14.69 -14.82
N LEU A 184 13.40 15.61 -15.17
CA LEU A 184 14.51 15.33 -16.08
C LEU A 184 15.65 14.61 -15.36
N VAL A 185 16.22 13.60 -16.02
CA VAL A 185 17.39 12.85 -15.57
C VAL A 185 18.61 13.34 -16.34
N HIS A 186 19.67 13.62 -15.61
CA HIS A 186 20.96 14.04 -16.17
C HIS A 186 22.06 13.03 -15.78
N PRO A 187 23.18 12.93 -16.52
CA PRO A 187 24.34 12.16 -16.08
C PRO A 187 24.80 12.60 -14.68
N ALA A 188 25.27 11.66 -13.85
CA ALA A 188 25.56 11.85 -12.42
C ALA A 188 24.33 12.11 -11.50
N THR A 189 23.10 11.95 -11.98
CA THR A 189 21.91 11.94 -11.11
C THR A 189 21.89 10.67 -10.25
N LYS A 190 21.53 10.80 -8.97
CA LYS A 190 21.20 9.66 -8.10
C LYS A 190 19.79 9.81 -7.56
N PHE A 191 19.05 8.72 -7.48
CA PHE A 191 17.78 8.62 -6.76
C PHE A 191 17.95 7.71 -5.54
N LEU A 192 17.21 8.03 -4.48
CA LEU A 192 16.91 7.16 -3.35
C LEU A 192 15.39 7.03 -3.27
N LEU A 193 14.87 5.81 -3.27
CA LEU A 193 13.52 5.49 -2.83
C LEU A 193 13.65 4.83 -1.45
N CYS A 194 12.84 5.21 -0.46
CA CYS A 194 12.94 4.61 0.87
C CYS A 194 11.62 4.61 1.66
N SER A 195 11.46 3.60 2.52
CA SER A 195 10.45 3.59 3.58
C SER A 195 10.81 4.56 4.71
N ASP A 196 9.87 4.80 5.61
CA ASP A 196 10.07 5.82 6.64
C ASP A 196 11.20 5.44 7.62
N GLY A 197 11.47 4.14 7.80
CA GLY A 197 12.50 3.60 8.67
C GLY A 197 13.91 4.07 8.35
N ILE A 198 14.19 4.46 7.09
CA ILE A 198 15.44 5.16 6.75
C ILE A 198 15.41 6.59 7.30
N THR A 199 14.37 7.36 6.99
CA THR A 199 14.28 8.80 7.29
C THR A 199 14.00 9.11 8.76
N ARG A 200 13.50 8.14 9.54
CA ARG A 200 13.43 8.17 11.00
C ARG A 200 14.81 8.20 11.65
N HIS A 201 15.79 7.52 11.05
CA HIS A 201 17.12 7.34 11.62
C HIS A 201 18.20 8.17 10.93
N ILE A 202 18.02 8.59 9.67
CA ILE A 202 18.99 9.34 8.87
C ILE A 202 18.37 10.66 8.44
N ALA A 203 18.99 11.79 8.81
CA ALA A 203 18.50 13.12 8.45
C ALA A 203 18.76 13.45 6.96
N ASP A 204 17.95 14.34 6.38
CA ASP A 204 18.08 14.76 4.97
C ASP A 204 19.50 15.25 4.60
N SER A 205 20.21 15.92 5.52
CA SER A 205 21.60 16.36 5.30
C SER A 205 22.61 15.20 5.27
N GLU A 206 22.34 14.12 5.99
CA GLU A 206 23.14 12.89 5.96
C GLU A 206 22.82 12.06 4.72
N ILE A 207 21.55 12.03 4.28
CA ILE A 207 21.13 11.49 2.98
C ILE A 207 21.84 12.23 1.84
N GLU A 208 21.87 13.57 1.88
CA GLU A 208 22.59 14.39 0.91
C GLU A 208 24.09 14.04 0.89
N ALA A 209 24.73 13.93 2.05
CA ALA A 209 26.15 13.56 2.14
C ALA A 209 26.43 12.14 1.60
N LEU A 210 25.60 11.15 1.94
CA LEU A 210 25.72 9.77 1.47
C LEU A 210 25.55 9.67 -0.05
N LEU A 211 24.51 10.31 -0.61
CA LEU A 211 24.27 10.33 -2.05
C LEU A 211 25.36 11.12 -2.79
N ASN A 212 25.91 12.18 -2.20
CA ASN A 212 26.99 12.95 -2.82
C ASN A 212 28.35 12.27 -2.84
N SER A 213 28.55 11.22 -2.05
CA SER A 213 29.80 10.46 -1.98
C SER A 213 30.16 9.69 -3.26
N ASP A 214 31.43 9.29 -3.36
CA ASP A 214 31.97 8.44 -4.43
C ASP A 214 31.61 6.95 -4.28
N PHE A 215 30.82 6.57 -3.27
CA PHE A 215 30.41 5.19 -3.02
C PHE A 215 29.42 4.69 -4.09
N GLY A 216 29.49 3.39 -4.39
CA GLY A 216 28.53 2.71 -5.25
C GLY A 216 27.15 2.53 -4.59
N PRO A 217 26.08 2.22 -5.35
CA PRO A 217 24.76 1.96 -4.80
C PRO A 217 24.76 0.96 -3.63
N GLU A 218 25.49 -0.14 -3.77
CA GLU A 218 25.61 -1.22 -2.78
C GLU A 218 26.26 -0.73 -1.48
N ASP A 219 27.34 0.04 -1.58
CA ASP A 219 28.05 0.65 -0.45
C ASP A 219 27.19 1.70 0.27
N ILE A 220 26.41 2.49 -0.48
CA ILE A 220 25.46 3.46 0.09
C ILE A 220 24.37 2.73 0.87
N CYS A 221 23.77 1.68 0.28
CA CYS A 221 22.78 0.83 0.93
C CYS A 221 23.31 0.17 2.22
N ALA A 222 24.53 -0.40 2.18
CA ALA A 222 25.17 -0.98 3.36
C ALA A 222 25.36 0.07 4.48
N ARG A 223 25.89 1.25 4.13
CA ARG A 223 26.09 2.35 5.09
C ARG A 223 24.78 2.89 5.67
N MET A 224 23.72 3.00 4.86
CA MET A 224 22.40 3.41 5.36
C MET A 224 21.87 2.40 6.40
N LYS A 225 21.99 1.10 6.12
CA LYS A 225 21.64 0.04 7.07
C LYS A 225 22.46 0.13 8.36
N ASP A 226 23.78 0.24 8.26
CA ASP A 226 24.67 0.34 9.43
C ASP A 226 24.34 1.55 10.31
N ILE A 227 24.05 2.71 9.69
CA ILE A 227 23.63 3.92 10.41
C ILE A 227 22.30 3.67 11.13
N CYS A 228 21.30 3.08 10.46
CA CYS A 228 20.00 2.77 11.09
C CYS A 228 20.16 1.81 12.28
N PHE A 229 20.91 0.71 12.11
CA PHE A 229 21.21 -0.25 13.17
C PHE A 229 21.97 0.39 14.34
N SER A 230 22.94 1.27 14.07
CA SER A 230 23.67 2.01 15.11
C SER A 230 22.78 2.98 15.91
N ARG A 231 21.64 3.37 15.35
CA ARG A 231 20.63 4.28 15.92
C ARG A 231 19.40 3.56 16.45
N GLY A 232 19.42 2.22 16.50
CA GLY A 232 18.39 1.39 17.12
C GLY A 232 17.46 0.66 16.16
N ALA A 233 17.40 1.03 14.87
CA ALA A 233 16.53 0.43 13.85
C ALA A 233 15.13 0.09 14.40
N GLU A 234 14.42 1.13 14.86
CA GLU A 234 13.13 1.06 15.55
C GLU A 234 11.97 0.59 14.66
N ASP A 235 12.17 0.50 13.35
CA ASP A 235 11.18 0.00 12.40
C ASP A 235 11.83 -0.84 11.28
N ASN A 236 11.00 -1.42 10.43
CA ASN A 236 11.43 -1.94 9.13
C ASN A 236 12.11 -0.84 8.32
N LEU A 237 13.14 -1.19 7.55
CA LEU A 237 13.91 -0.21 6.78
C LEU A 237 14.20 -0.75 5.39
N THR A 238 13.87 0.04 4.38
CA THR A 238 14.08 -0.30 2.97
C THR A 238 14.56 0.92 2.19
N ALA A 239 15.59 0.72 1.38
CA ALA A 239 16.14 1.72 0.48
C ALA A 239 16.48 1.08 -0.87
N VAL A 240 16.19 1.79 -1.97
CA VAL A 240 16.62 1.47 -3.33
C VAL A 240 17.36 2.69 -3.88
N ILE A 241 18.64 2.50 -4.24
CA ILE A 241 19.49 3.51 -4.86
C ILE A 241 19.50 3.27 -6.37
N VAL A 242 19.32 4.32 -7.17
CA VAL A 242 19.50 4.29 -8.63
C VAL A 242 20.49 5.36 -9.04
N HIS A 243 21.60 4.96 -9.67
CA HIS A 243 22.71 5.84 -10.03
C HIS A 243 22.92 5.89 -11.54
N PHE A 244 22.78 7.09 -12.10
CA PHE A 244 23.07 7.40 -13.50
C PHE A 244 24.54 7.83 -13.60
N PRO A 245 25.41 7.06 -14.28
CA PRO A 245 26.81 7.39 -14.43
C PRO A 245 26.97 8.68 -15.25
N GLY A 246 28.03 9.42 -14.93
CA GLY A 246 28.37 10.66 -15.60
C GLY A 246 29.47 11.38 -14.86
N GLU A 247 30.21 12.24 -15.56
CA GLU A 247 31.08 13.19 -14.88
C GLU A 247 30.21 14.26 -14.21
N ARG A 248 30.36 14.42 -12.90
CA ARG A 248 29.83 15.57 -12.20
C ARG A 248 30.46 16.83 -12.81
N PRO A 249 29.70 17.82 -13.32
CA PRO A 249 30.29 19.08 -13.73
C PRO A 249 31.10 19.63 -12.55
N ALA A 250 32.34 20.04 -12.80
CA ALA A 250 33.20 20.61 -11.78
C ALA A 250 32.60 21.95 -11.32
N THR A 251 31.72 21.89 -10.32
CA THR A 251 31.13 23.05 -9.67
C THR A 251 32.27 23.85 -9.03
N ALA A 252 32.25 25.17 -9.27
CA ALA A 252 33.08 26.07 -8.49
C ALA A 252 32.75 25.85 -7.00
N ALA A 253 33.76 25.90 -6.14
CA ALA A 253 33.57 25.76 -4.70
C ALA A 253 32.45 26.70 -4.22
N PRO A 254 31.61 26.28 -3.25
CA PRO A 254 30.71 27.21 -2.57
C PRO A 254 31.52 28.38 -2.03
N ASP A 255 30.99 29.60 -2.10
CA ASP A 255 31.58 30.74 -1.41
C ASP A 255 31.68 30.40 0.10
N GLU A 256 32.86 30.60 0.71
CA GLU A 256 33.27 30.04 2.02
C GLU A 256 32.54 30.63 3.26
N ASP A 257 31.36 31.23 3.10
CA ASP A 257 30.55 31.80 4.18
C ASP A 257 29.32 30.91 4.46
N GLU A 258 29.25 30.35 5.67
CA GLU A 258 28.20 29.45 6.22
C GLU A 258 28.27 27.95 5.86
N SER A 259 29.38 27.29 6.21
CA SER A 259 29.39 25.85 6.50
C SER A 259 29.73 25.58 7.98
N GLU A 260 28.77 25.10 8.78
CA GLU A 260 29.11 24.42 10.03
C GLU A 260 29.79 23.09 9.69
N GLU A 261 30.95 22.83 10.30
CA GLU A 261 31.79 21.67 10.03
C GLU A 261 31.17 20.40 10.65
N ILE A 262 30.19 19.80 9.96
CA ILE A 262 29.64 18.48 10.33
C ILE A 262 30.71 17.41 10.06
N THR A 263 31.61 17.22 11.03
CA THR A 263 32.66 16.22 10.95
C THR A 263 32.08 14.81 10.85
N LEU A 264 32.43 14.08 9.79
CA LEU A 264 32.07 12.67 9.56
C LEU A 264 32.84 11.69 10.49
N ALA A 265 33.10 12.11 11.73
CA ALA A 265 33.98 11.45 12.70
C ALA A 265 33.22 10.39 13.53
N GLY A 266 32.62 9.40 12.86
CA GLY A 266 31.88 8.30 13.51
C GLY A 266 32.12 6.92 12.90
N ILE A 267 32.46 6.84 11.61
CA ILE A 267 32.69 5.57 10.92
C ILE A 267 34.12 5.11 11.23
N ARG A 268 34.27 4.20 12.19
CA ARG A 268 35.50 3.40 12.34
C ARG A 268 35.48 2.30 11.29
N ASP A 269 36.55 2.20 10.53
CA ASP A 269 36.79 1.03 9.66
C ASP A 269 36.79 -0.24 10.53
N VAL A 270 35.89 -1.16 10.21
CA VAL A 270 35.92 -2.53 10.75
C VAL A 270 36.75 -3.35 9.79
N GLU A 271 38.01 -3.63 10.14
CA GLU A 271 38.82 -4.58 9.37
C GLU A 271 38.22 -6.00 9.43
N PRO A 272 38.39 -6.82 8.39
CA PRO A 272 37.86 -8.18 8.37
C PRO A 272 38.53 -9.05 9.42
N LEU A 273 37.75 -9.86 10.14
CA LEU A 273 38.27 -10.93 10.98
C LEU A 273 38.64 -12.13 10.10
N ASP A 274 39.93 -12.29 9.83
CA ASP A 274 40.48 -13.53 9.28
C ASP A 274 40.42 -14.66 10.35
N ASP A 275 39.96 -15.83 9.92
CA ASP A 275 39.88 -17.07 10.68
C ASP A 275 41.24 -17.80 10.65
N ASP A 276 41.93 -17.90 11.79
CA ASP A 276 42.90 -18.97 12.10
C ASP A 276 43.55 -18.76 13.50
N SER A 277 43.06 -19.45 14.54
CA SER A 277 43.90 -20.23 15.49
C SER A 277 43.12 -20.72 16.73
N GLU A 278 43.34 -21.99 17.07
CA GLU A 278 43.00 -22.55 18.38
C GLU A 278 43.93 -21.98 19.46
N ASP A 279 43.38 -21.47 20.58
CA ASP A 279 43.94 -21.77 21.90
C ASP A 279 42.99 -21.42 23.06
N THR A 280 42.95 -22.29 24.08
CA THR A 280 42.06 -22.18 25.25
C THR A 280 42.76 -21.53 26.44
N VAL A 281 42.16 -20.51 27.09
CA VAL A 281 42.49 -20.15 28.49
C VAL A 281 41.23 -19.68 29.26
N GLU A 282 41.21 -19.97 30.56
CA GLU A 282 40.08 -19.88 31.48
C GLU A 282 39.76 -18.47 32.03
N PHE A 283 38.57 -18.36 32.64
CA PHE A 283 38.07 -17.23 33.44
C PHE A 283 38.97 -16.90 34.66
N SER A 284 39.06 -15.61 35.02
CA SER A 284 39.34 -15.19 36.40
C SER A 284 38.54 -13.94 36.77
N THR A 285 37.94 -13.96 37.96
CA THR A 285 37.23 -12.86 38.63
C THR A 285 38.13 -12.14 39.67
N ALA A 286 37.60 -11.10 40.35
CA ALA A 286 38.23 -10.23 41.39
C ALA A 286 39.24 -9.17 40.84
N ASP A 287 39.40 -7.93 41.34
CA ASP A 287 38.86 -7.14 42.49
C ASP A 287 39.29 -5.63 42.31
N ILE A 288 38.73 -4.54 42.90
CA ILE A 288 37.47 -4.26 43.64
C ILE A 288 37.20 -2.70 43.75
N ALA A 289 35.92 -2.28 43.84
CA ALA A 289 35.34 -1.07 44.50
C ALA A 289 35.45 0.41 44.00
N SER A 290 34.30 1.11 44.25
CA SER A 290 34.08 2.55 44.53
C SER A 290 34.07 3.56 43.34
N GLU A 291 33.22 4.60 43.31
CA GLU A 291 32.31 5.15 44.35
C GLU A 291 31.10 5.93 43.78
N GLY A 292 29.93 5.78 44.44
CA GLY A 292 28.76 6.70 44.45
C GLY A 292 27.90 6.86 43.19
N ALA A 293 26.59 7.17 43.26
CA ALA A 293 25.57 7.17 44.31
C ALA A 293 24.25 7.64 43.64
N ILE A 294 23.21 6.81 43.69
CA ILE A 294 21.88 7.08 43.10
C ILE A 294 20.98 7.74 44.16
N PRO A 295 20.11 8.72 43.81
CA PRO A 295 18.88 8.99 44.54
C PRO A 295 17.69 8.27 43.89
N ASP A 296 16.85 7.69 44.74
CA ASP A 296 15.89 6.64 44.40
C ASP A 296 14.42 7.15 44.39
N VAL A 297 13.53 6.31 43.83
CA VAL A 297 12.05 6.35 43.94
C VAL A 297 11.29 7.46 43.19
N LEU A 298 10.56 7.03 42.13
CA LEU A 298 9.12 7.28 42.05
C LEU A 298 8.41 6.13 41.31
N ASP A 299 7.74 5.29 42.10
CA ASP A 299 6.85 4.20 41.68
C ASP A 299 5.48 4.77 41.26
N LEU A 300 5.10 4.55 39.99
CA LEU A 300 3.72 4.65 39.50
C LEU A 300 3.49 3.48 38.54
N GLY A 301 2.48 2.67 38.86
CA GLY A 301 2.24 1.40 38.19
C GLY A 301 1.46 1.50 36.87
N SER A 302 1.26 0.31 36.30
CA SER A 302 0.26 -0.08 35.31
C SER A 302 -0.70 1.00 34.78
N ASP A 303 -0.66 1.24 33.48
CA ASP A 303 -1.85 1.11 32.63
C ASP A 303 -1.44 0.76 31.20
N ALA A 304 -2.32 0.08 30.46
CA ALA A 304 -2.08 -0.37 29.10
C ALA A 304 -2.15 0.80 28.10
N ILE A 305 -1.29 0.77 27.07
CA ILE A 305 -1.38 1.68 25.93
C ILE A 305 -2.09 0.95 24.80
N ASP A 306 -3.32 1.35 24.51
CA ASP A 306 -4.11 0.85 23.37
C ASP A 306 -3.50 1.32 22.04
N GLU A 307 -3.53 0.45 21.03
CA GLU A 307 -3.17 0.80 19.65
C GLU A 307 -4.20 1.78 19.04
N PRO A 308 -3.76 2.79 18.24
CA PRO A 308 -4.68 3.71 17.58
C PRO A 308 -5.39 3.02 16.40
N LYS A 309 -6.71 2.86 16.52
CA LYS A 309 -7.55 2.34 15.43
C LYS A 309 -7.70 3.37 14.31
N LEU A 310 -7.58 2.91 13.07
CA LEU A 310 -7.94 3.65 11.85
C LEU A 310 -9.38 4.19 11.97
N ALA A 311 -9.56 5.48 11.70
CA ALA A 311 -10.84 6.16 11.91
C ALA A 311 -11.75 6.05 10.68
N ALA A 312 -12.62 5.03 10.65
CA ALA A 312 -13.66 4.91 9.64
C ALA A 312 -14.78 5.95 9.86
N ALA A 313 -14.88 6.96 9.00
CA ALA A 313 -15.94 7.96 9.03
C ALA A 313 -17.07 7.60 8.04
N ALA A 314 -18.19 7.08 8.56
CA ALA A 314 -19.42 6.87 7.80
C ALA A 314 -20.57 7.71 8.39
N ALA A 315 -21.33 8.38 7.53
CA ALA A 315 -22.37 9.33 7.92
C ALA A 315 -23.63 8.66 8.49
N ASN A 316 -24.35 9.38 9.38
CA ASN A 316 -25.80 9.59 9.31
C ASN A 316 -26.30 10.64 10.33
N ASP A 317 -26.97 11.65 9.79
CA ASP A 317 -28.05 12.55 10.25
C ASP A 317 -28.51 12.69 11.73
N ASP A 318 -29.02 13.91 11.98
CA ASP A 318 -30.00 14.35 13.00
C ASP A 318 -29.66 14.28 14.51
N GLU A 319 -29.34 15.45 15.10
CA GLU A 319 -30.31 16.15 15.97
C GLU A 319 -29.90 17.61 16.28
N ALA A 320 -30.89 18.45 16.58
CA ALA A 320 -30.69 19.87 16.91
C ALA A 320 -30.67 20.11 18.43
N TYR A 321 -29.69 20.89 18.92
CA TYR A 321 -29.73 21.42 20.29
C TYR A 321 -29.48 22.93 20.36
N LEU A 322 -30.34 23.59 21.14
CA LEU A 322 -30.33 25.02 21.43
C LEU A 322 -29.24 25.35 22.48
N LEU A 323 -28.48 26.42 22.25
CA LEU A 323 -27.57 27.00 23.25
C LEU A 323 -28.22 28.22 23.90
N GLU A 324 -28.40 28.17 25.23
CA GLU A 324 -28.88 29.30 26.02
C GLU A 324 -27.79 30.34 26.29
N MET A 325 -28.22 31.58 26.51
CA MET A 325 -27.35 32.75 26.75
C MET A 325 -26.88 32.84 28.21
N PRO A 326 -25.69 33.41 28.49
CA PRO A 326 -25.39 34.03 29.77
C PRO A 326 -25.85 35.51 29.80
N VAL A 327 -26.24 35.98 30.99
CA VAL A 327 -26.77 37.34 31.24
C VAL A 327 -25.81 38.16 32.09
N ALA A 328 -25.87 39.49 31.91
CA ALA A 328 -25.55 40.57 32.86
C ALA A 328 -24.24 41.37 32.65
N ALA A 329 -24.41 42.67 32.38
CA ALA A 329 -23.79 43.74 33.17
C ALA A 329 -24.57 45.07 33.00
N ASP A 330 -24.85 45.74 34.12
CA ASP A 330 -25.50 47.07 34.19
C ASP A 330 -24.66 48.21 33.59
N ARG A 331 -25.33 49.28 33.11
CA ARG A 331 -24.98 50.67 33.48
C ARG A 331 -26.00 51.76 33.03
N VAL A 332 -26.66 52.34 34.04
CA VAL A 332 -26.90 53.78 34.29
C VAL A 332 -27.01 54.74 33.08
N GLY A 333 -28.16 55.42 32.94
CA GLY A 333 -28.36 56.54 32.01
C GLY A 333 -28.39 57.93 32.67
N ILE A 334 -28.28 58.98 31.85
CA ILE A 334 -28.61 60.38 32.16
C ILE A 334 -29.14 61.06 30.87
N ASP A 335 -30.19 61.85 30.98
CA ASP A 335 -30.65 62.86 30.00
C ASP A 335 -30.66 64.24 30.69
N PRO A 336 -30.17 65.30 30.04
CA PRO A 336 -30.75 66.62 30.26
C PRO A 336 -30.81 67.52 29.02
N ALA A 337 -32.02 67.87 28.53
CA ALA A 337 -32.45 69.29 28.47
C ALA A 337 -33.93 69.55 28.06
N ALA A 338 -34.63 70.28 28.95
CA ALA A 338 -35.64 71.31 28.67
C ALA A 338 -37.04 70.97 28.06
N GLY A 339 -38.08 71.12 28.90
CA GLY A 339 -39.28 71.90 28.54
C GLY A 339 -40.57 71.14 28.17
N GLN A 340 -41.60 71.26 29.03
CA GLN A 340 -43.03 71.17 28.66
C GLN A 340 -43.65 72.58 28.67
N PRO A 341 -44.87 72.84 28.13
CA PRO A 341 -45.82 72.00 27.37
C PRO A 341 -45.93 72.49 25.88
N ILE A 342 -46.93 72.25 25.00
CA ILE A 342 -48.36 72.65 24.98
C ILE A 342 -49.17 71.83 23.91
N VAL A 343 -50.43 71.57 24.26
CA VAL A 343 -51.67 71.18 23.53
C VAL A 343 -51.85 71.68 22.07
N GLU A 344 -52.37 70.85 21.14
CA GLU A 344 -53.67 71.04 20.42
C GLU A 344 -53.99 69.96 19.34
N GLU A 345 -55.23 69.45 19.41
CA GLU A 345 -56.02 68.73 18.37
C GLU A 345 -56.52 69.73 17.27
N PRO A 346 -57.17 69.37 16.12
CA PRO A 346 -58.21 68.32 16.01
C PRO A 346 -58.53 67.63 14.65
N THR A 347 -59.47 66.68 14.72
CA THR A 347 -60.48 66.26 13.71
C THR A 347 -60.07 65.63 12.37
N ALA A 348 -60.47 64.36 12.20
CA ALA A 348 -60.99 63.81 10.94
C ALA A 348 -62.22 62.94 11.26
N ASP A 349 -63.38 63.26 10.66
CA ASP A 349 -64.67 62.57 10.87
C ASP A 349 -65.11 61.77 9.62
N PRO A 350 -66.08 60.83 9.71
CA PRO A 350 -66.08 59.60 8.92
C PRO A 350 -67.08 59.53 7.74
N VAL A 351 -66.90 58.52 6.87
CA VAL A 351 -67.86 58.10 5.82
C VAL A 351 -67.71 56.57 5.55
N PRO A 352 -68.68 55.86 4.92
CA PRO A 352 -69.27 54.67 5.56
C PRO A 352 -69.24 53.36 4.72
N VAL A 353 -69.74 52.28 5.31
CA VAL A 353 -69.83 50.92 4.74
C VAL A 353 -71.05 50.74 3.81
N PRO A 354 -70.91 49.99 2.69
CA PRO A 354 -72.05 49.32 2.06
C PRO A 354 -71.86 47.80 1.86
N THR A 355 -72.80 47.04 2.45
CA THR A 355 -73.50 45.82 1.98
C THR A 355 -72.85 44.75 1.07
N SER A 356 -73.19 43.50 1.43
CA SER A 356 -72.93 42.20 0.77
C SER A 356 -73.41 42.03 -0.68
N TYR A 357 -72.70 41.17 -1.43
CA TYR A 357 -73.21 40.49 -2.63
C TYR A 357 -73.21 38.96 -2.46
N ASN A 358 -74.19 38.31 -3.07
CA ASN A 358 -74.41 36.86 -3.00
C ASN A 358 -73.42 36.08 -3.87
N TYR A 359 -73.14 34.83 -3.48
CA TYR A 359 -72.42 33.85 -4.29
C TYR A 359 -73.37 32.69 -4.66
N GLU A 360 -73.68 32.53 -5.95
CA GLU A 360 -74.30 31.29 -6.46
C GLU A 360 -73.19 30.31 -6.86
N PRO A 361 -73.25 29.03 -6.47
CA PRO A 361 -72.26 28.04 -6.86
C PRO A 361 -72.62 27.42 -8.22
N GLU A 362 -71.85 27.73 -9.27
CA GLU A 362 -71.88 26.91 -10.49
C GLU A 362 -71.26 25.53 -10.23
N THR A 363 -71.99 24.48 -10.58
CA THR A 363 -71.58 23.09 -10.39
C THR A 363 -70.81 22.55 -11.60
N GLU A 364 -69.49 22.72 -11.66
CA GLU A 364 -68.63 21.92 -12.55
C GLU A 364 -68.11 20.66 -11.83
N THR A 365 -68.83 19.55 -11.98
CA THR A 365 -68.33 18.23 -11.58
C THR A 365 -67.32 17.71 -12.59
N ARG A 366 -66.05 18.09 -12.45
CA ARG A 366 -64.91 17.37 -13.07
C ARG A 366 -64.16 16.57 -12.01
N SER A 367 -64.17 15.25 -12.16
CA SER A 367 -63.63 14.31 -11.18
C SER A 367 -62.11 14.43 -11.04
N ALA A 368 -61.64 14.76 -9.83
CA ALA A 368 -60.22 14.79 -9.47
C ALA A 368 -59.48 13.46 -9.75
N ALA A 369 -60.22 12.34 -9.86
CA ALA A 369 -59.65 11.04 -10.19
C ALA A 369 -58.99 11.00 -11.59
N SER A 370 -59.44 11.79 -12.58
CA SER A 370 -58.85 11.73 -13.93
C SER A 370 -57.47 12.38 -14.02
N GLY A 371 -57.15 13.33 -13.13
CA GLY A 371 -55.82 13.94 -13.04
C GLY A 371 -54.80 13.01 -12.39
N ILE A 372 -55.19 12.34 -11.29
CA ILE A 372 -54.31 11.43 -10.55
C ILE A 372 -54.00 10.16 -11.37
N LEU A 373 -54.98 9.65 -12.13
CA LEU A 373 -54.76 8.47 -12.96
C LEU A 373 -53.82 8.75 -14.15
N SER A 374 -53.80 9.98 -14.68
CA SER A 374 -52.94 10.33 -15.82
C SER A 374 -51.48 10.52 -15.42
N THR A 375 -51.21 11.13 -14.25
CA THR A 375 -49.83 11.29 -13.74
C THR A 375 -49.21 9.95 -13.34
N LEU A 376 -49.97 9.07 -12.69
CA LEU A 376 -49.50 7.72 -12.34
C LEU A 376 -49.21 6.87 -13.60
N GLY A 377 -50.05 7.00 -14.64
CA GLY A 377 -49.84 6.34 -15.93
C GLY A 377 -48.57 6.82 -16.65
N LEU A 378 -48.29 8.12 -16.64
CA LEU A 378 -47.05 8.69 -17.19
C LEU A 378 -45.80 8.23 -16.41
N LEU A 379 -45.88 8.16 -15.08
CA LEU A 379 -44.77 7.67 -14.25
C LEU A 379 -44.44 6.20 -14.57
N MET A 380 -45.45 5.33 -14.66
CA MET A 380 -45.26 3.91 -15.02
C MET A 380 -44.78 3.72 -16.46
N ALA A 381 -45.25 4.54 -17.40
CA ALA A 381 -44.73 4.52 -18.77
C ALA A 381 -43.25 4.92 -18.82
N GLY A 382 -42.86 5.96 -18.07
CA GLY A 382 -41.46 6.41 -17.96
C GLY A 382 -40.53 5.34 -17.38
N THR A 383 -40.91 4.68 -16.28
CA THR A 383 -40.10 3.61 -15.68
C THR A 383 -40.00 2.37 -16.58
N LEU A 384 -41.08 1.98 -17.27
CA LEU A 384 -41.03 0.87 -18.23
C LEU A 384 -40.13 1.18 -19.44
N ILE A 385 -40.16 2.41 -19.96
CA ILE A 385 -39.27 2.85 -21.04
C ILE A 385 -37.81 2.89 -20.56
N GLY A 386 -37.55 3.44 -19.37
CA GLY A 386 -36.21 3.46 -18.78
C GLY A 386 -35.64 2.06 -18.56
N ALA A 387 -36.42 1.14 -18.00
CA ALA A 387 -36.02 -0.26 -17.82
C ALA A 387 -35.76 -0.96 -19.17
N ALA A 388 -36.56 -0.69 -20.21
CA ALA A 388 -36.34 -1.23 -21.55
C ALA A 388 -35.04 -0.70 -22.20
N ILE A 389 -34.69 0.58 -21.98
CA ILE A 389 -33.44 1.18 -22.46
C ILE A 389 -32.23 0.56 -21.72
N ILE A 390 -32.29 0.45 -20.39
CA ILE A 390 -31.23 -0.20 -19.58
C ILE A 390 -31.05 -1.66 -20.03
N TYR A 391 -32.14 -2.39 -20.23
CA TYR A 391 -32.10 -3.77 -20.73
C TYR A 391 -31.50 -3.86 -22.14
N ALA A 392 -31.85 -2.94 -23.05
CA ALA A 392 -31.30 -2.91 -24.41
C ALA A 392 -29.79 -2.58 -24.45
N ILE A 393 -29.33 -1.67 -23.59
CA ILE A 393 -27.90 -1.35 -23.45
C ILE A 393 -27.15 -2.54 -22.83
N GLY A 394 -27.62 -3.08 -21.71
CA GLY A 394 -27.01 -4.25 -21.06
C GLY A 394 -26.99 -5.48 -21.97
N ALA A 395 -28.08 -5.75 -22.69
CA ALA A 395 -28.14 -6.84 -23.67
C ALA A 395 -27.28 -6.61 -24.92
N SER A 396 -26.89 -5.37 -25.21
CA SER A 396 -25.90 -5.05 -26.25
C SER A 396 -24.47 -5.28 -25.74
N TYR A 397 -24.18 -4.86 -24.50
CA TYR A 397 -22.91 -5.08 -23.81
C TYR A 397 -22.60 -6.58 -23.62
N LEU A 398 -23.61 -7.38 -23.29
CA LEU A 398 -23.53 -8.85 -23.20
C LEU A 398 -23.48 -9.56 -24.56
N LYS A 399 -23.60 -8.84 -25.68
CA LYS A 399 -23.52 -9.39 -27.05
C LYS A 399 -22.23 -9.03 -27.78
N SER A 400 -21.58 -7.94 -27.37
CA SER A 400 -20.20 -7.65 -27.73
C SER A 400 -19.26 -8.53 -26.92
N ASN A 401 -19.11 -9.80 -27.33
CA ASN A 401 -17.86 -10.50 -27.05
C ASN A 401 -16.75 -9.66 -27.71
N PRO A 402 -15.77 -9.12 -26.97
CA PRO A 402 -14.57 -8.59 -27.61
C PRO A 402 -13.94 -9.74 -28.42
N PRO A 403 -13.26 -9.45 -29.55
CA PRO A 403 -12.48 -10.47 -30.21
C PRO A 403 -11.52 -11.05 -29.17
N VAL A 404 -11.55 -12.37 -28.98
CA VAL A 404 -10.50 -13.06 -28.25
C VAL A 404 -9.24 -12.84 -29.08
N ALA A 405 -8.43 -11.87 -28.67
CA ALA A 405 -7.08 -11.75 -29.17
C ALA A 405 -6.39 -13.09 -28.89
N ASP A 406 -5.76 -13.68 -29.90
CA ASP A 406 -5.00 -14.91 -29.71
C ASP A 406 -3.98 -14.65 -28.62
N VAL A 407 -4.19 -15.26 -27.44
CA VAL A 407 -3.26 -15.15 -26.33
C VAL A 407 -1.92 -15.67 -26.85
N PRO A 408 -0.87 -14.83 -26.93
CA PRO A 408 0.41 -15.30 -27.44
C PRO A 408 0.85 -16.45 -26.55
N VAL A 409 1.11 -17.61 -27.15
CA VAL A 409 1.61 -18.78 -26.41
C VAL A 409 2.91 -18.35 -25.75
N ILE A 410 2.88 -18.23 -24.43
CA ILE A 410 4.02 -17.76 -23.63
C ILE A 410 5.14 -18.80 -23.80
N ALA A 411 6.10 -18.48 -24.66
CA ALA A 411 7.39 -19.14 -24.66
C ALA A 411 8.08 -18.71 -23.37
N ILE A 412 7.98 -19.53 -22.32
CA ILE A 412 8.63 -19.31 -21.03
C ILE A 412 10.14 -19.26 -21.28
N GLN A 413 10.71 -18.06 -21.38
CA GLN A 413 12.15 -17.91 -21.21
C GLN A 413 12.45 -18.15 -19.73
N GLN A 414 13.02 -19.32 -19.44
CA GLN A 414 13.58 -19.60 -18.14
C GLN A 414 14.69 -18.60 -17.87
N SER A 415 14.71 -18.02 -16.67
CA SER A 415 15.86 -17.27 -16.17
C SER A 415 17.02 -18.24 -15.95
N ASP A 416 17.95 -18.25 -16.90
CA ASP A 416 19.20 -18.98 -16.72
C ASP A 416 19.95 -18.37 -15.52
N ASN A 417 20.16 -19.19 -14.48
CA ASN A 417 21.02 -19.00 -13.28
C ASN A 417 20.38 -18.74 -11.90
N VAL A 418 19.09 -19.00 -11.67
CA VAL A 418 18.59 -19.24 -10.28
C VAL A 418 18.48 -20.76 -10.03
N PRO A 419 19.29 -21.35 -9.13
CA PRO A 419 19.22 -22.78 -8.86
C PRO A 419 17.97 -23.12 -8.04
N LEU A 420 16.97 -23.71 -8.69
CA LEU A 420 15.72 -24.14 -8.04
C LEU A 420 15.98 -24.91 -6.74
N THR A 421 15.27 -24.54 -5.69
CA THR A 421 15.27 -25.23 -4.39
C THR A 421 14.80 -26.68 -4.53
N ALA A 422 15.11 -27.53 -3.54
CA ALA A 422 14.62 -28.91 -3.50
C ALA A 422 13.07 -28.96 -3.47
N PHE A 423 12.45 -27.97 -2.81
CA PHE A 423 11.01 -27.77 -2.76
C PHE A 423 10.43 -27.49 -4.15
N GLU A 424 10.92 -26.47 -4.86
CA GLU A 424 10.43 -26.10 -6.21
C GLU A 424 10.65 -27.19 -7.25
N LYS A 425 11.79 -27.91 -7.19
CA LYS A 425 12.05 -29.08 -8.03
C LYS A 425 10.98 -30.15 -7.82
N THR A 426 10.59 -30.41 -6.57
CA THR A 426 9.56 -31.39 -6.23
C THR A 426 8.17 -30.90 -6.62
N ARG A 427 7.85 -29.62 -6.41
CA ARG A 427 6.61 -28.97 -6.86
C ARG A 427 6.40 -29.14 -8.35
N ARG A 428 7.41 -28.81 -9.17
CA ARG A 428 7.33 -28.97 -10.63
C ARG A 428 7.11 -30.42 -11.06
N LEU A 429 7.75 -31.39 -10.40
CA LEU A 429 7.55 -32.82 -10.68
C LEU A 429 6.12 -33.32 -10.33
N VAL A 430 5.51 -32.76 -9.28
CA VAL A 430 4.11 -33.04 -8.91
C VAL A 430 3.14 -32.39 -9.88
N ASP A 431 3.42 -31.15 -10.31
CA ASP A 431 2.57 -30.37 -11.20
C ASP A 431 2.60 -30.86 -12.66
N GLU A 432 3.75 -31.36 -13.12
CA GLU A 432 3.94 -31.89 -14.49
C GLU A 432 3.17 -33.20 -14.75
N ASP A 433 3.21 -34.15 -13.80
CA ASP A 433 2.50 -35.43 -13.93
C ASP A 433 2.00 -35.94 -12.55
N PRO A 434 0.89 -35.37 -12.04
CA PRO A 434 0.34 -35.76 -10.73
C PRO A 434 -0.15 -37.20 -10.71
N ILE A 435 -0.53 -37.79 -11.86
CA ILE A 435 -0.99 -39.18 -11.94
C ILE A 435 0.20 -40.14 -11.78
N LYS A 436 1.33 -39.89 -12.45
CA LYS A 436 2.58 -40.63 -12.24
C LYS A 436 3.11 -40.46 -10.82
N TYR A 437 3.00 -39.27 -10.24
CA TYR A 437 3.36 -39.05 -8.84
C TYR A 437 2.52 -39.94 -7.90
N LEU A 438 1.19 -39.94 -8.04
CA LEU A 438 0.28 -40.80 -7.26
C LEU A 438 0.55 -42.30 -7.46
N ASN A 439 0.90 -42.73 -8.68
CA ASN A 439 1.23 -44.12 -8.97
C ASN A 439 2.62 -44.54 -8.44
N ALA A 440 3.57 -43.61 -8.36
CA ALA A 440 4.91 -43.86 -7.82
C ALA A 440 4.94 -43.88 -6.28
N ARG A 441 4.21 -42.97 -5.63
CA ARG A 441 4.05 -42.90 -4.17
C ARG A 441 2.75 -43.60 -3.72
N ALA A 442 2.74 -44.93 -3.84
CA ALA A 442 1.71 -45.80 -3.28
C ALA A 442 1.94 -46.15 -1.78
N ALA A 443 2.94 -45.53 -1.14
CA ALA A 443 3.31 -45.78 0.26
C ALA A 443 2.63 -44.78 1.21
N THR A 444 2.47 -45.18 2.47
CA THR A 444 1.94 -44.33 3.55
C THR A 444 2.86 -43.14 3.80
N PRO A 445 2.41 -41.89 3.62
CA PRO A 445 3.22 -40.71 3.96
C PRO A 445 3.46 -40.64 5.47
N GLU A 446 4.67 -40.27 5.86
CA GLU A 446 5.05 -40.12 7.28
C GLU A 446 5.31 -38.66 7.65
N ASN A 447 5.97 -37.90 6.77
CA ASN A 447 6.43 -36.53 7.01
C ASN A 447 5.50 -35.46 6.42
N ALA A 448 5.60 -34.22 6.93
CA ALA A 448 4.71 -33.12 6.55
C ALA A 448 4.73 -32.81 5.04
N ASP A 449 5.91 -32.86 4.42
CA ASP A 449 6.12 -32.66 2.98
C ASP A 449 5.48 -33.78 2.15
N GLU A 450 5.59 -35.04 2.58
CA GLU A 450 4.96 -36.16 1.88
C GLU A 450 3.43 -36.06 1.86
N PHE A 451 2.84 -35.71 3.01
CA PHE A 451 1.41 -35.40 3.11
C PHE A 451 1.03 -34.20 2.22
N PHE A 452 1.84 -33.14 2.20
CA PHE A 452 1.63 -31.96 1.38
C PHE A 452 1.63 -32.27 -0.12
N TRP A 453 2.68 -32.93 -0.63
CA TRP A 453 2.78 -33.30 -2.05
C TRP A 453 1.70 -34.28 -2.49
N LEU A 454 1.32 -35.22 -1.60
CA LEU A 454 0.21 -36.13 -1.86
C LEU A 454 -1.12 -35.35 -1.95
N GLY A 455 -1.35 -34.39 -1.06
CA GLY A 455 -2.48 -33.45 -1.12
C GLY A 455 -2.52 -32.69 -2.44
N ARG A 456 -1.39 -32.12 -2.87
CA ARG A 456 -1.26 -31.36 -4.13
C ARG A 456 -1.58 -32.22 -5.36
N ALA A 457 -1.03 -33.43 -5.45
CA ALA A 457 -1.34 -34.35 -6.55
C ALA A 457 -2.81 -34.82 -6.58
N LEU A 458 -3.42 -35.02 -5.40
CA LEU A 458 -4.85 -35.34 -5.29
C LEU A 458 -5.74 -34.16 -5.70
N LEU A 459 -5.36 -32.93 -5.33
CA LEU A 459 -6.07 -31.70 -5.69
C LEU A 459 -6.04 -31.47 -7.22
N LEU A 460 -4.85 -31.60 -7.84
CA LEU A 460 -4.68 -31.50 -9.30
C LEU A 460 -5.42 -32.59 -10.09
N THR A 461 -5.68 -33.75 -9.48
CA THR A 461 -6.50 -34.82 -10.07
C THR A 461 -7.99 -34.74 -9.70
N GLY A 462 -8.43 -33.63 -9.08
CA GLY A 462 -9.83 -33.37 -8.75
C GLY A 462 -10.36 -34.16 -7.53
N LYS A 463 -9.51 -34.87 -6.80
CA LYS A 463 -9.88 -35.67 -5.62
C LYS A 463 -9.89 -34.83 -4.34
N THR A 464 -10.66 -33.75 -4.35
CA THR A 464 -10.65 -32.70 -3.31
C THR A 464 -10.85 -33.22 -1.87
N VAL A 465 -11.73 -34.19 -1.65
CA VAL A 465 -11.98 -34.80 -0.33
C VAL A 465 -10.74 -35.55 0.19
N GLU A 466 -10.06 -36.29 -0.69
CA GLU A 466 -8.82 -36.99 -0.33
C GLU A 466 -7.68 -35.99 -0.11
N ALA A 467 -7.58 -34.97 -0.96
CA ALA A 467 -6.59 -33.90 -0.89
C ALA A 467 -6.66 -33.13 0.44
N LYS A 468 -7.85 -32.67 0.84
CA LYS A 468 -8.07 -31.95 2.10
C LYS A 468 -7.56 -32.74 3.31
N ARG A 469 -7.86 -34.05 3.37
CA ARG A 469 -7.37 -34.92 4.44
C ARG A 469 -5.84 -34.97 4.51
N GLN A 470 -5.15 -35.00 3.37
CA GLN A 470 -3.67 -34.98 3.38
C GLN A 470 -3.12 -33.61 3.80
N PHE A 471 -3.73 -32.52 3.33
CA PHE A 471 -3.33 -31.16 3.75
C PHE A 471 -3.55 -30.91 5.25
N GLU A 472 -4.62 -31.44 5.84
CA GLU A 472 -4.84 -31.41 7.29
C GLU A 472 -3.78 -32.22 8.06
N GLU A 473 -3.38 -33.40 7.56
CA GLU A 473 -2.32 -34.21 8.17
C GLU A 473 -0.93 -33.57 7.99
N ALA A 474 -0.66 -32.90 6.86
CA ALA A 474 0.53 -32.08 6.68
C ALA A 474 0.55 -30.93 7.70
N LYS A 475 -0.54 -30.17 7.82
CA LYS A 475 -0.67 -29.03 8.75
C LYS A 475 -0.38 -29.41 10.21
N LYS A 476 -0.81 -30.61 10.64
CA LYS A 476 -0.53 -31.14 11.99
C LYS A 476 0.95 -31.42 12.24
N ARG A 477 1.75 -31.64 11.19
CA ARG A 477 3.18 -32.02 11.26
C ARG A 477 4.12 -30.86 10.93
N LEU A 478 3.65 -29.77 10.33
CA LEU A 478 4.42 -28.56 10.06
C LEU A 478 5.24 -28.04 11.27
N PRO A 479 4.73 -28.01 12.52
CA PRO A 479 5.50 -27.47 13.66
C PRO A 479 6.73 -28.31 14.06
N ALA A 480 6.89 -29.50 13.48
CA ALA A 480 8.01 -30.41 13.70
C ALA A 480 8.84 -30.62 12.42
N PHE A 481 8.78 -29.69 11.47
CA PHE A 481 9.52 -29.74 10.21
C PHE A 481 10.81 -28.93 10.31
N ASP A 482 11.95 -29.52 9.93
CA ASP A 482 13.28 -28.97 10.22
C ASP A 482 13.61 -27.67 9.46
N ASP A 483 13.09 -27.50 8.24
CA ASP A 483 13.29 -26.29 7.43
C ASP A 483 12.10 -25.33 7.60
N LEU A 484 12.31 -24.29 8.41
CA LEU A 484 11.32 -23.24 8.68
C LEU A 484 10.86 -22.48 7.42
N SER A 485 11.73 -22.33 6.41
CA SER A 485 11.39 -21.63 5.17
C SER A 485 10.41 -22.44 4.32
N THR A 486 10.73 -23.71 4.09
CA THR A 486 9.83 -24.67 3.44
C THR A 486 8.55 -24.89 4.26
N ALA A 487 8.62 -24.91 5.60
CA ALA A 487 7.45 -25.01 6.46
C ALA A 487 6.50 -23.82 6.30
N ARG A 488 7.01 -22.58 6.21
CA ARG A 488 6.21 -21.36 5.95
C ARG A 488 5.52 -21.45 4.58
N THR A 489 6.27 -21.80 3.53
CA THR A 489 5.73 -21.98 2.17
C THR A 489 4.65 -23.06 2.11
N MET A 490 4.89 -24.22 2.70
CA MET A 490 3.89 -25.30 2.79
C MET A 490 2.65 -24.86 3.58
N SER A 491 2.81 -24.11 4.68
CA SER A 491 1.69 -23.57 5.47
C SER A 491 0.77 -22.69 4.61
N ASN A 492 1.35 -21.78 3.84
CA ASN A 492 0.62 -20.85 2.97
C ASN A 492 -0.07 -21.61 1.82
N GLU A 493 0.63 -22.53 1.14
CA GLU A 493 0.03 -23.36 0.09
C GLU A 493 -1.09 -24.28 0.63
N ILE A 494 -0.95 -24.83 1.85
CA ILE A 494 -1.99 -25.61 2.52
C ILE A 494 -3.22 -24.75 2.83
N ALA A 495 -3.03 -23.51 3.29
CA ALA A 495 -4.13 -22.60 3.58
C ALA A 495 -4.93 -22.27 2.31
N MET A 496 -4.25 -21.90 1.23
CA MET A 496 -4.88 -21.67 -0.09
C MET A 496 -5.59 -22.92 -0.60
N ALA A 497 -4.95 -24.08 -0.55
CA ALA A 497 -5.52 -25.33 -1.05
C ALA A 497 -6.79 -25.74 -0.27
N ILE A 498 -6.83 -25.56 1.05
CA ILE A 498 -8.03 -25.83 1.86
C ILE A 498 -9.14 -24.82 1.55
N ALA A 499 -8.81 -23.53 1.40
CA ALA A 499 -9.78 -22.50 1.03
C ALA A 499 -10.43 -22.78 -0.34
N ILE A 500 -9.64 -23.16 -1.35
CA ILE A 500 -10.13 -23.56 -2.68
C ILE A 500 -11.04 -24.80 -2.60
N ILE A 501 -10.77 -25.75 -1.71
CA ILE A 501 -11.60 -26.96 -1.57
C ILE A 501 -12.94 -26.65 -0.89
N ASP A 502 -12.93 -25.76 0.12
CA ASP A 502 -14.08 -25.45 0.96
C ASP A 502 -15.06 -24.46 0.33
N ASP A 503 -14.62 -23.62 -0.61
CA ASP A 503 -15.50 -22.80 -1.43
C ASP A 503 -15.96 -23.56 -2.70
N ASP A 504 -17.27 -23.55 -3.00
CA ASP A 504 -17.82 -24.23 -4.18
C ASP A 504 -17.54 -23.50 -5.50
N GLN A 505 -17.43 -22.16 -5.49
CA GLN A 505 -17.09 -21.38 -6.67
C GLN A 505 -15.59 -21.50 -6.99
N ALA A 506 -14.72 -21.28 -6.02
CA ALA A 506 -13.26 -21.41 -6.18
C ALA A 506 -12.87 -22.83 -6.63
N LYS A 507 -13.48 -23.87 -6.04
CA LYS A 507 -13.30 -25.27 -6.45
C LYS A 507 -13.68 -25.51 -7.91
N ASN A 508 -14.81 -24.96 -8.36
CA ASN A 508 -15.26 -25.09 -9.75
C ASN A 508 -14.34 -24.32 -10.70
N ASP A 509 -13.85 -23.15 -10.30
CA ASP A 509 -12.99 -22.29 -11.11
C ASP A 509 -11.60 -22.89 -11.27
N PHE A 510 -11.03 -23.40 -10.17
CA PHE A 510 -9.79 -24.17 -10.17
C PHE A 510 -9.90 -25.44 -11.03
N ALA A 511 -11.02 -26.18 -10.96
CA ALA A 511 -11.26 -27.32 -11.83
C ALA A 511 -11.37 -26.93 -13.34
N ARG A 512 -11.96 -25.76 -13.64
CA ARG A 512 -11.97 -25.20 -15.01
C ARG A 512 -10.56 -24.85 -15.50
N GLN A 513 -9.72 -24.28 -14.64
CA GLN A 513 -8.33 -23.94 -14.96
C GLN A 513 -7.48 -25.19 -15.21
N ILE A 514 -7.58 -26.23 -14.36
CA ILE A 514 -6.93 -27.54 -14.59
C ILE A 514 -7.35 -28.14 -15.94
N ALA A 515 -8.65 -28.12 -16.24
CA ALA A 515 -9.15 -28.63 -17.52
C ALA A 515 -8.61 -27.83 -18.71
N ALA A 516 -8.50 -26.50 -18.59
CA ALA A 516 -7.90 -25.64 -19.62
C ALA A 516 -6.42 -25.93 -19.85
N ALA A 517 -5.62 -26.06 -18.78
CA ALA A 517 -4.19 -26.38 -18.86
C ALA A 517 -3.95 -27.78 -19.46
N ASN A 518 -4.73 -28.78 -19.06
CA ASN A 518 -4.65 -30.13 -19.63
C ASN A 518 -5.02 -30.15 -21.12
N ASN A 519 -6.00 -29.34 -21.56
CA ASN A 519 -6.33 -29.21 -22.98
C ASN A 519 -5.24 -28.46 -23.77
N ALA A 520 -4.59 -27.45 -23.17
CA ALA A 520 -3.46 -26.76 -23.78
C ALA A 520 -2.25 -27.71 -23.97
N ASN A 521 -1.87 -28.46 -22.93
CA ASN A 521 -0.82 -29.47 -22.99
C ASN A 521 -1.19 -30.63 -23.95
N GLY A 522 -2.47 -30.99 -24.04
CA GLY A 522 -2.99 -31.97 -25.01
C GLY A 522 -2.81 -31.55 -26.47
N ASN A 523 -3.02 -30.26 -26.78
CA ASN A 523 -2.73 -29.70 -28.11
C ASN A 523 -1.22 -29.55 -28.35
N ALA A 524 -0.44 -29.15 -27.33
CA ALA A 524 1.03 -29.03 -27.42
C ALA A 524 1.72 -30.37 -27.72
N ASN A 525 1.13 -31.49 -27.30
CA ASN A 525 1.62 -32.84 -27.66
C ASN A 525 1.47 -33.20 -29.17
N SER A 526 0.91 -32.31 -29.99
CA SER A 526 1.02 -32.40 -31.47
C SER A 526 2.20 -31.60 -32.06
N GLY A 527 2.92 -30.82 -31.23
CA GLY A 527 4.03 -29.98 -31.64
C GLY A 527 4.89 -29.46 -30.47
N SER A 528 5.90 -30.25 -30.09
CA SER A 528 7.05 -29.94 -29.20
C SER A 528 6.78 -29.58 -27.73
N ASN A 529 7.61 -30.16 -26.85
CA ASN A 529 7.56 -30.03 -25.39
C ASN A 529 7.61 -28.58 -24.88
N ALA A 530 6.55 -28.16 -24.21
CA ALA A 530 6.61 -27.31 -23.00
C ALA A 530 5.30 -27.52 -22.21
N ALA A 531 5.37 -28.20 -21.07
CA ALA A 531 4.21 -28.31 -20.19
C ALA A 531 4.00 -26.97 -19.47
N VAL A 532 2.81 -26.37 -19.61
CA VAL A 532 2.45 -25.16 -18.88
C VAL A 532 2.11 -25.53 -17.44
N PRO A 533 2.83 -25.00 -16.42
CA PRO A 533 2.48 -25.22 -15.02
C PRO A 533 1.22 -24.41 -14.65
N LEU A 534 0.36 -25.00 -13.83
CA LEU A 534 -0.76 -24.31 -13.20
C LEU A 534 -0.23 -23.39 -12.09
N ARG A 535 -0.57 -22.10 -12.14
CA ARG A 535 -0.29 -21.13 -11.07
C ARG A 535 -1.15 -21.47 -9.84
#